data_AF-A0A4R6V7I2-F1
#
_entry.id   AF-A0A4R6V7I2-F1
#
_cell.length_a   1.000
_cell.length_b   1.000
_cell.length_c   1.000
_cell.angle_alpha   90.00
_cell.angle_beta   90.00
_cell.angle_gamma   90.00
#
_symmetry.space_group_name_H-M   'P 1'
#
loop_
_entity.id
_entity.type
_entity.pdbx_description
1 polymer ?
#
loop_
_entity_poly.entity_id
_entity_poly.type
_entity_poly.pdbx_seq_one_letter_code
_entity_poly.pdbx_strand_id
1 'polypeptide(L)'
;MDVKQFAESYVLANSGNFPNDKIFLLKEKLSSLPEDRQNSIQAVGLKNPIVTLMLSLFLGTLSIDRFYLGDIGLGILKIVSVLCFGVGLIWVFLDIYFCYKKTKEINFNKIMLVV
;
A
#
# COMPACT_ATOMS: atom_id res chain seq x y z
N MET A 1 -10.88 18.89 17.41
CA MET A 1 -9.40 18.95 17.21
C MET A 1 -9.23 19.74 15.94
N ASP A 2 -8.39 20.78 15.91
CA ASP A 2 -8.28 21.60 14.70
C ASP A 2 -7.94 20.71 13.49
N VAL A 3 -8.62 20.91 12.36
CA VAL A 3 -8.54 20.03 11.17
C VAL A 3 -7.11 19.93 10.66
N LYS A 4 -6.34 21.02 10.76
CA LYS A 4 -4.92 21.06 10.41
C LYS A 4 -4.08 20.19 11.34
N GLN A 5 -4.35 20.24 12.64
CA GLN A 5 -3.67 19.42 13.64
C GLN A 5 -3.99 17.92 13.47
N PHE A 6 -5.22 17.60 13.05
CA PHE A 6 -5.60 16.25 12.64
C PHE A 6 -4.79 15.76 11.44
N ALA A 7 -4.74 16.54 10.36
CA ALA A 7 -3.98 16.18 9.17
C ALA A 7 -2.51 15.91 9.47
N GLU A 8 -1.87 16.76 10.29
CA GLU A 8 -0.48 16.59 10.70
C GLU A 8 -0.26 15.32 11.52
N SER A 9 -1.08 15.11 12.53
CA SER A 9 -0.98 13.95 13.42
C SER A 9 -1.21 12.65 12.66
N TYR A 10 -2.18 12.64 11.74
CA TYR A 10 -2.49 11.48 10.90
C TYR A 10 -1.33 11.14 9.96
N VAL A 11 -0.77 12.15 9.29
CA VAL A 11 0.37 11.97 8.38
C VAL A 11 1.61 11.51 9.14
N LEU A 12 1.89 12.05 10.32
CA LEU A 12 3.00 11.60 11.15
C LEU A 12 2.88 10.12 11.52
N ALA A 13 1.70 9.71 11.99
CA ALA A 13 1.43 8.34 12.40
C ALA A 13 1.49 7.33 11.23
N ASN A 14 1.13 7.76 10.01
CA ASN A 14 0.93 6.85 8.87
C ASN A 14 1.85 7.12 7.67
N SER A 15 2.80 8.06 7.76
CA SER A 15 3.69 8.46 6.66
C SER A 15 4.36 7.27 5.95
N GLY A 16 4.79 6.26 6.72
CA GLY A 16 5.40 5.04 6.19
C GLY A 16 4.48 4.19 5.30
N ASN A 17 3.16 4.37 5.39
CA ASN A 17 2.15 3.64 4.62
C ASN A 17 1.80 4.30 3.29
N PHE A 18 2.31 5.50 3.01
CA PHE A 18 1.97 6.30 1.84
C PHE A 18 3.18 6.56 0.92
N PRO A 19 2.94 6.95 -0.35
CA PRO A 19 3.99 7.39 -1.27
C PRO A 19 4.57 8.74 -0.82
N ASN A 20 5.90 8.85 -0.77
CA ASN A 20 6.59 10.03 -0.26
C ASN A 20 6.27 11.29 -1.09
N ASP A 21 6.07 11.13 -2.39
CA ASP A 21 5.71 12.16 -3.35
C ASP A 21 4.28 12.69 -3.16
N LYS A 22 3.41 11.95 -2.45
CA LYS A 22 1.99 12.31 -2.26
C LYS A 22 1.65 12.76 -0.84
N ILE A 23 2.63 12.80 0.08
CA ILE A 23 2.42 13.20 1.48
C ILE A 23 1.89 14.62 1.59
N PHE A 24 2.43 15.55 0.79
CA PHE A 24 1.99 16.94 0.79
C PHE A 24 0.52 17.06 0.35
N LEU A 25 0.18 16.40 -0.77
CA LEU A 25 -1.19 16.36 -1.30
C LEU A 25 -2.16 15.74 -0.28
N LEU A 26 -1.76 14.66 0.39
CA LEU A 26 -2.55 14.02 1.43
C LEU A 26 -2.82 14.99 2.60
N LYS A 27 -1.79 15.70 3.08
CA LYS A 27 -1.93 16.68 4.16
C LYS A 27 -2.90 17.80 3.78
N GLU A 28 -2.79 18.34 2.57
CA GLU A 28 -3.68 19.39 2.06
C GLU A 28 -5.13 18.93 2.05
N LYS A 29 -5.38 17.74 1.49
CA LYS A 29 -6.71 17.14 1.40
C LYS A 29 -7.31 16.86 2.77
N LEU A 30 -6.55 16.29 3.68
CA LEU A 30 -7.00 16.05 5.06
C LEU A 30 -7.28 17.35 5.82
N SER A 31 -6.53 18.42 5.55
CA SER A 31 -6.75 19.73 6.18
C SER A 31 -8.02 20.43 5.70
N SER A 32 -8.57 20.02 4.56
CA SER A 32 -9.82 20.56 3.99
C SER A 32 -11.06 19.76 4.38
N LEU A 33 -10.93 18.67 5.15
CA LEU A 33 -12.04 17.81 5.51
C LEU A 33 -12.90 18.38 6.65
N PRO A 34 -14.23 18.24 6.57
CA PRO A 34 -15.09 18.52 7.71
C PRO A 34 -14.88 17.50 8.84
N GLU A 35 -15.12 17.90 10.11
CA GLU A 35 -14.76 17.11 11.30
C GLU A 35 -15.46 15.74 11.36
N ASP A 36 -16.67 15.63 10.81
CA ASP A 36 -17.46 14.40 10.72
C ASP A 36 -16.75 13.28 9.94
N ARG A 37 -15.94 13.65 8.93
CA ARG A 37 -15.19 12.71 8.06
C ARG A 37 -13.90 12.21 8.70
N GLN A 38 -13.39 12.86 9.75
CA GLN A 38 -12.12 12.48 10.41
C GLN A 38 -12.17 11.07 10.99
N ASN A 39 -13.31 10.69 11.58
CA ASN A 39 -13.52 9.35 12.12
C ASN A 39 -13.49 8.28 11.01
N SER A 40 -14.05 8.59 9.83
CA SER A 40 -14.03 7.68 8.68
C SER A 40 -12.61 7.44 8.18
N ILE A 41 -11.77 8.48 8.15
CA ILE A 41 -10.35 8.39 7.73
C ILE A 41 -9.54 7.50 8.67
N GLN A 42 -9.75 7.61 9.99
CA GLN A 42 -9.08 6.76 10.97
C GLN A 42 -9.53 5.30 10.89
N ALA A 43 -10.77 5.05 10.47
CA ALA A 43 -11.30 3.71 10.30
C ALA A 43 -10.81 3.00 9.02
N VAL A 44 -10.14 3.71 8.10
CA VAL A 44 -9.63 3.09 6.87
C VAL A 44 -8.49 2.11 7.18
N GLY A 45 -8.72 0.83 6.90
CA GLY A 45 -7.71 -0.22 7.04
C GLY A 45 -6.58 -0.09 6.01
N LEU A 46 -5.46 0.51 6.45
CA LEU A 46 -4.21 0.60 5.69
C LEU A 46 -3.44 -0.72 5.76
N LYS A 47 -2.85 -1.13 4.63
CA LYS A 47 -1.94 -2.27 4.55
C LYS A 47 -0.53 -1.82 4.91
N ASN A 48 0.24 -2.63 5.64
CA ASN A 48 1.61 -2.26 5.99
C ASN A 48 2.59 -2.62 4.84
N PRO A 49 3.34 -1.66 4.27
CA PRO A 49 4.31 -1.93 3.22
C PRO A 49 5.46 -2.84 3.65
N ILE A 50 5.87 -2.81 4.91
CA ILE A 50 6.92 -3.67 5.47
C ILE A 50 6.41 -5.12 5.54
N VAL A 51 5.15 -5.33 5.94
CA VAL A 51 4.54 -6.68 5.89
C VAL A 51 4.49 -7.18 4.46
N THR A 52 4.17 -6.31 3.49
CA THR A 52 4.20 -6.70 2.07
C THR A 52 5.61 -7.08 1.62
N LEU A 53 6.64 -6.34 2.04
CA LEU A 53 8.04 -6.67 1.75
C LEU A 53 8.44 -8.02 2.35
N MET A 54 8.06 -8.28 3.60
CA MET A 54 8.34 -9.58 4.24
C MET A 54 7.64 -10.73 3.51
N LEU A 55 6.36 -10.55 3.13
CA LEU A 55 5.66 -11.53 2.32
C LEU A 55 6.35 -11.75 0.97
N SER A 56 6.83 -10.70 0.31
CA SER A 56 7.52 -10.82 -0.98
C SER A 56 8.89 -11.48 -0.85
N LEU A 57 9.61 -11.24 0.25
CA LEU A 57 10.93 -11.83 0.49
C LEU A 57 10.85 -13.32 0.85
N PHE A 58 9.96 -13.71 1.75
CA PHE A 58 9.85 -15.10 2.23
C PHE A 58 8.92 -15.96 1.37
N LEU A 59 7.90 -15.35 0.75
CA LEU A 59 6.79 -16.06 0.08
C LEU A 59 6.54 -15.52 -1.35
N GLY A 60 7.48 -14.75 -1.91
CA GLY A 60 7.34 -14.17 -3.25
C GLY A 60 7.36 -15.19 -4.39
N THR A 61 7.97 -16.37 -4.19
CA THR A 61 7.91 -17.51 -5.12
C THR A 61 6.50 -18.12 -5.19
N LEU A 62 5.77 -18.09 -4.07
CA LEU A 62 4.37 -18.49 -3.97
C LEU A 62 3.39 -17.35 -4.28
N SER A 63 3.89 -16.16 -4.63
CA SER A 63 3.12 -14.96 -4.97
C SER A 63 2.11 -14.53 -3.89
N ILE A 64 2.40 -14.81 -2.62
CA ILE A 64 1.50 -14.48 -1.49
C ILE A 64 1.41 -12.97 -1.28
N ASP A 65 2.47 -12.23 -1.61
CA ASP A 65 2.48 -10.78 -1.66
C ASP A 65 1.47 -10.21 -2.67
N ARG A 66 1.37 -10.81 -3.86
CA ARG A 66 0.38 -10.44 -4.89
C ARG A 66 -1.05 -10.74 -4.46
N PHE A 67 -1.29 -11.91 -3.87
CA PHE A 67 -2.60 -12.25 -3.31
C PHE A 67 -3.00 -11.30 -2.18
N TYR A 68 -2.06 -10.92 -1.32
CA TYR A 68 -2.29 -9.93 -0.26
C TYR A 68 -2.68 -8.55 -0.83
N LEU A 69 -2.15 -8.16 -1.99
CA LEU A 69 -2.49 -6.92 -2.68
C LEU A 69 -3.77 -7.00 -3.52
N GLY A 70 -4.37 -8.18 -3.67
CA GLY A 70 -5.57 -8.41 -4.48
C GLY A 70 -5.28 -8.70 -5.96
N ASP A 71 -4.02 -8.83 -6.35
CA ASP A 71 -3.59 -9.13 -7.72
C ASP A 71 -3.61 -10.65 -7.99
N ILE A 72 -4.78 -11.28 -7.86
CA ILE A 72 -4.89 -12.75 -7.94
C ILE A 72 -4.45 -13.28 -9.32
N GLY A 73 -4.89 -12.63 -10.41
CA GLY A 73 -4.54 -13.06 -11.77
C GLY A 73 -3.03 -13.01 -12.04
N LEU A 74 -2.35 -11.93 -11.62
CA LEU A 74 -0.88 -11.82 -11.75
C LEU A 74 -0.16 -12.79 -10.83
N GLY A 75 -0.70 -13.07 -9.64
CA GLY A 75 -0.15 -14.07 -8.72
C GLY A 75 -0.15 -15.47 -9.33
N ILE A 76 -1.26 -15.89 -9.94
CA ILE A 76 -1.36 -17.19 -10.63
C ILE A 76 -0.36 -17.26 -11.79
N LEU A 77 -0.31 -16.21 -12.62
CA LEU A 77 0.62 -16.15 -13.76
C LEU A 77 2.08 -16.30 -13.31
N LYS A 78 2.47 -15.61 -12.23
CA LYS A 78 3.82 -15.67 -11.67
C LYS A 78 4.17 -17.06 -11.14
N ILE A 79 3.25 -17.74 -10.45
CA ILE A 79 3.46 -19.13 -9.99
C ILE A 79 3.68 -20.07 -11.17
N VAL A 80 2.86 -19.99 -12.21
CA VAL A 80 3.02 -20.80 -13.43
C VAL A 80 4.35 -20.50 -14.11
N SER A 81 4.75 -19.22 -14.21
CA SER A 81 6.04 -18.83 -14.79
C SER A 81 7.24 -19.34 -13.98
N VAL A 82 7.19 -19.29 -12.65
CA VAL A 82 8.26 -19.82 -11.78
C VAL A 82 8.33 -21.34 -11.89
N LEU A 83 7.19 -22.04 -11.80
CA LEU A 83 7.13 -23.51 -11.75
C LEU A 83 7.42 -24.17 -13.10
N CYS A 84 6.93 -23.59 -14.22
CA CYS A 84 7.04 -24.21 -15.54
C CYS A 84 8.29 -23.77 -16.32
N PHE A 85 8.83 -22.57 -16.06
CA PHE A 85 9.92 -22.01 -16.88
C PHE A 85 11.20 -21.73 -16.10
N GLY A 86 11.20 -21.75 -14.76
CA GLY A 86 12.40 -21.51 -13.94
C GLY A 86 13.00 -20.10 -14.02
N VAL A 87 12.51 -19.23 -14.92
CA VAL A 87 12.98 -17.85 -15.14
C VAL A 87 12.37 -16.86 -14.13
N GLY A 88 11.45 -17.31 -13.28
CA GLY A 88 10.67 -16.43 -12.40
C GLY A 88 11.45 -15.78 -11.24
N LEU A 89 12.70 -16.15 -10.97
CA LEU A 89 13.50 -15.57 -9.88
C LEU A 89 13.76 -14.07 -10.09
N ILE A 90 14.10 -13.65 -11.31
CA ILE A 90 14.31 -12.22 -11.65
C ILE A 90 13.02 -11.43 -11.43
N TRP A 91 11.88 -12.03 -11.76
CA TRP A 91 10.56 -11.42 -11.54
C TRP A 91 10.27 -11.27 -10.04
N VAL A 92 10.62 -12.24 -9.20
CA VAL A 92 10.47 -12.13 -7.73
C VAL A 92 11.26 -10.94 -7.20
N PHE A 93 12.51 -10.73 -7.62
CA PHE A 93 13.33 -9.59 -7.16
C PHE A 93 12.72 -8.24 -7.53
N LEU A 94 12.25 -8.08 -8.77
CA LEU A 94 11.56 -6.85 -9.19
C LEU A 94 10.27 -6.64 -8.41
N ASP A 95 9.51 -7.72 -8.19
CA ASP A 95 8.25 -7.67 -7.47
C ASP A 95 8.38 -7.17 -6.04
N ILE A 96 9.48 -7.42 -5.34
CA ILE A 96 9.70 -6.88 -3.98
C ILE A 96 9.54 -5.35 -3.97
N TYR A 97 10.19 -4.66 -4.93
CA TYR A 97 10.09 -3.21 -5.04
C TYR A 97 8.71 -2.76 -5.56
N PHE A 98 8.18 -3.44 -6.58
CA PHE A 98 6.89 -3.08 -7.17
C PHE A 98 5.72 -3.28 -6.20
N CYS A 99 5.69 -4.39 -5.45
CA CYS A 99 4.70 -4.68 -4.43
C CYS A 99 4.77 -3.67 -3.29
N TYR A 100 5.97 -3.32 -2.81
CA TYR A 100 6.14 -2.26 -1.81
C TYR A 100 5.55 -0.92 -2.26
N LYS A 101 5.90 -0.48 -3.48
CA LYS A 101 5.37 0.76 -4.05
C LYS A 101 3.85 0.67 -4.23
N LYS A 102 3.35 -0.46 -4.72
CA LYS A 102 1.93 -0.69 -4.93
C LYS A 102 1.11 -0.70 -3.64
N THR A 103 1.63 -1.24 -2.53
CA THR A 103 0.96 -1.16 -1.22
C THR A 103 0.71 0.29 -0.82
N LYS A 104 1.72 1.13 -0.97
CA LYS A 104 1.63 2.56 -0.66
C LYS A 104 0.60 3.27 -1.54
N GLU A 105 0.59 2.97 -2.84
CA GLU A 105 -0.40 3.48 -3.79
C GLU A 105 -1.82 3.05 -3.45
N ILE A 106 -2.04 1.78 -3.10
CA ILE A 106 -3.36 1.27 -2.69
C ILE A 106 -3.87 1.99 -1.45
N ASN A 107 -3.00 2.18 -0.45
CA ASN A 107 -3.33 2.91 0.77
C ASN A 107 -3.72 4.37 0.48
N PHE A 108 -2.93 5.05 -0.35
CA PHE A 108 -3.23 6.42 -0.76
C PHE A 108 -4.59 6.50 -1.47
N ASN A 109 -4.83 5.62 -2.45
CA ASN A 109 -6.08 5.58 -3.20
C ASN A 109 -7.28 5.31 -2.29
N LYS A 110 -7.15 4.39 -1.33
CA LYS A 110 -8.22 4.13 -0.33
C LYS A 110 -8.60 5.37 0.46
N ILE A 111 -7.61 6.15 0.91
CA ILE A 111 -7.86 7.39 1.63
C ILE A 111 -8.51 8.42 0.71
N MET A 112 -7.98 8.59 -0.50
CA MET A 112 -8.53 9.54 -1.48
C MET A 112 -9.96 9.25 -1.91
N LEU A 113 -10.45 8.01 -1.78
CA LEU A 113 -11.86 7.68 -2.01
C LEU A 113 -12.77 8.14 -0.85
N VAL A 114 -12.20 8.30 0.34
CA VAL A 114 -12.91 8.70 1.56
C VAL A 114 -12.81 10.21 1.79
N VAL A 115 -11.74 10.85 1.31
CA VAL A 115 -11.62 12.32 1.29
C VAL A 115 -12.65 12.91 0.33
#